data_AF-A0AAJ5S7N5-F1
#
_entry.id   AF-A0AAJ5S7N5-F1
#
_cell.length_a   1.000
_cell.length_b   1.000
_cell.length_c   1.000
_cell.angle_alpha   90.00
_cell.angle_beta   90.00
_cell.angle_gamma   90.00
#
_symmetry.space_group_name_H-M   'P 1'
#
loop_
_entity.id
_entity.type
_entity.pdbx_description
1 polymer ?
#
loop_
_entity_poly.entity_id
_entity_poly.type
_entity_poly.pdbx_seq_one_letter_code
_entity_poly.pdbx_strand_id
1 'polypeptide(L)'
;MKTKSAMFPMIVMLALIIGGYTAYLVDVGEELNYQASALAPVWYMYKPRFLTQLISDGGYVGTLVAVGLNIAHTFLYVAVAYTTVTIGLARFFKPRNDQAKPEAAVAADPALTGIYPCEIPGSTMMIMIPDSRDPNTGAIIEGVKDKDPFDQFFLRCDRKPVQTARPPRSPIERLQVAILEMLSAHPAVPASVGHHHADATLATHSRDISKAVAEYMHLKGWVEPLARVAGLAHDLDKLLAYQEKEPGVWVKRKDATHHNTFSAYLIRQQPEFQELEPEDQYTLTMALRYYHQPYSLPTNVGERVERLISAIRQADGKTIQSEKAAGIASAKAAPNTIDLVTLAIEKFLTAADINGYRGGQAAGWTKDAYEYVIIPMSRLIESIGEFLPNELLRQLQLGVDSRNFSHPSIPVIRDALVSQGLLMSRIKDLESPTGMFDVKVGVKPWRACVLLDKDRISELLPTTVPKWGTTKYGMIKILKPTLDKNDGDDETPAVEAAG
;
A
#
# COMPACT_ATOMS: atom_id res chain seq x y z
N MET A 1 -0.14 -25.25 15.17
CA MET A 1 -0.05 -25.57 13.72
C MET A 1 1.41 -25.76 13.36
N LYS A 2 1.75 -26.88 12.70
CA LYS A 2 3.12 -27.20 12.27
C LYS A 2 3.59 -26.17 11.23
N THR A 3 4.72 -25.50 11.48
CA THR A 3 5.44 -24.70 10.48
C THR A 3 5.74 -25.57 9.27
N LYS A 4 5.06 -25.35 8.15
CA LYS A 4 5.40 -26.00 6.88
C LYS A 4 6.75 -25.45 6.44
N SER A 5 7.79 -26.28 6.59
CA SER A 5 9.17 -25.97 6.20
C SER A 5 9.23 -25.53 4.73
N ALA A 6 9.65 -24.28 4.49
CA ALA A 6 9.89 -23.73 3.16
C ALA A 6 11.03 -24.44 2.40
N MET A 7 11.73 -25.41 3.02
CA MET A 7 12.78 -26.18 2.36
C MET A 7 12.22 -27.16 1.33
N PHE A 8 11.05 -27.75 1.55
CA PHE A 8 10.52 -28.78 0.64
C PHE A 8 10.21 -28.23 -0.76
N PRO A 9 9.49 -27.11 -0.93
CA PRO A 9 9.25 -26.52 -2.26
C PRO A 9 10.54 -26.08 -2.97
N MET A 10 11.54 -25.61 -2.22
CA MET A 10 12.81 -25.15 -2.77
C MET A 10 13.64 -26.31 -3.33
N ILE A 11 13.70 -27.44 -2.61
CA ILE A 11 14.39 -28.65 -3.07
C ILE A 11 13.71 -29.20 -4.34
N VAL A 12 12.38 -29.18 -4.40
CA VAL A 12 11.63 -29.63 -5.59
C VAL A 12 11.92 -28.72 -6.79
N MET A 13 11.93 -27.39 -6.62
CA MET A 13 12.27 -26.48 -7.72
C MET A 13 13.71 -26.66 -8.22
N LEU A 14 14.69 -26.84 -7.31
CA LEU A 14 16.08 -27.11 -7.68
C LEU A 14 16.20 -28.41 -8.49
N ALA A 15 15.51 -29.47 -8.07
CA ALA A 15 15.50 -30.74 -8.81
C ALA A 15 14.89 -30.58 -10.21
N LEU A 16 13.81 -29.80 -10.36
CA LEU A 16 13.18 -29.53 -11.66
C LEU A 16 14.08 -28.72 -12.58
N ILE A 17 14.79 -27.70 -12.05
CA ILE A 17 15.71 -26.87 -12.85
C ILE A 17 16.91 -27.71 -13.32
N ILE A 18 17.53 -28.48 -12.41
CA ILE A 18 18.68 -29.33 -12.73
C ILE A 18 18.27 -30.38 -13.76
N GLY A 19 17.17 -31.10 -13.52
CA GLY A 19 16.69 -32.14 -14.43
C GLY A 19 16.26 -31.58 -15.78
N GLY A 20 15.48 -30.49 -15.80
CA GLY A 20 15.00 -29.86 -17.03
C GLY A 20 16.13 -29.30 -17.89
N TYR A 21 17.12 -28.64 -17.29
CA TYR A 21 18.26 -28.11 -18.03
C TYR A 21 19.20 -29.21 -18.52
N THR A 22 19.36 -30.30 -17.75
CA THR A 22 20.09 -31.49 -18.20
C THR A 22 19.44 -32.10 -19.44
N ALA A 23 18.11 -32.28 -19.42
CA ALA A 23 17.36 -32.79 -20.56
C ALA A 23 17.50 -31.88 -21.79
N TYR A 24 17.42 -30.56 -21.59
CA TYR A 24 17.64 -29.58 -22.66
C TYR A 24 19.04 -29.70 -23.29
N LEU A 25 20.10 -29.79 -22.48
CA LEU A 25 21.47 -29.90 -22.99
C LEU A 25 21.69 -31.16 -23.84
N VAL A 26 21.06 -32.27 -23.45
CA VAL A 26 21.11 -33.53 -24.21
C VAL A 26 20.30 -33.43 -25.51
N ASP A 27 19.16 -32.74 -25.50
CA ASP A 27 18.32 -32.54 -26.68
C ASP A 27 19.03 -31.69 -27.76
N VAL A 28 19.76 -30.65 -27.34
CA VAL A 28 20.50 -29.78 -28.26
C VAL A 28 21.92 -30.28 -28.59
N GLY A 29 22.35 -31.41 -28.04
CA GLY A 29 23.66 -32.02 -28.31
C GLY A 29 24.86 -31.29 -27.70
N GLU A 30 24.64 -30.49 -26.64
CA GLU A 30 25.67 -29.67 -25.98
C GLU A 30 26.16 -30.28 -24.65
N GLU A 31 25.70 -31.49 -24.32
CA GLU A 31 25.98 -32.12 -23.03
C GLU A 31 27.46 -32.39 -22.79
N LEU A 32 28.21 -32.81 -23.82
CA LEU A 32 29.64 -33.08 -23.73
C LEU A 32 30.46 -31.79 -23.57
N ASN A 33 30.07 -30.71 -24.27
CA ASN A 33 30.70 -29.40 -24.14
C ASN A 33 30.49 -28.83 -22.73
N TYR A 34 29.29 -29.02 -22.18
CA TYR A 34 28.96 -28.58 -20.82
C TYR A 34 29.71 -29.38 -19.75
N GLN A 35 29.83 -30.70 -19.91
CA GLN A 35 30.65 -31.56 -19.04
C GLN A 35 32.14 -31.17 -19.09
N ALA A 36 32.69 -30.93 -20.28
CA ALA A 36 34.07 -30.49 -20.45
C ALA A 36 34.34 -29.15 -19.76
N SER A 37 33.41 -28.19 -19.87
CA SER A 37 33.47 -26.91 -19.14
C SER A 37 33.44 -27.12 -17.62
N ALA A 38 32.58 -28.01 -17.13
CA ALA A 38 32.50 -28.35 -15.71
C ALA A 38 33.75 -29.07 -15.19
N LEU A 39 34.53 -29.74 -16.04
CA LEU A 39 35.81 -30.37 -15.68
C LEU A 39 37.01 -29.42 -15.79
N ALA A 40 36.89 -28.32 -16.54
CA ALA A 40 37.99 -27.38 -16.76
C ALA A 40 38.57 -26.86 -15.43
N PRO A 41 39.90 -26.77 -15.27
CA PRO A 41 40.50 -26.29 -14.04
C PRO A 41 40.21 -24.80 -13.85
N VAL A 42 39.51 -24.47 -12.76
CA VAL A 42 39.19 -23.10 -12.37
C VAL A 42 39.67 -22.91 -10.94
N TRP A 43 40.61 -22.00 -10.74
CA TRP A 43 41.39 -21.85 -9.50
C TRP A 43 40.55 -21.55 -8.25
N TYR A 44 39.32 -21.04 -8.40
CA TYR A 44 38.41 -20.69 -7.31
C TYR A 44 37.26 -21.71 -7.11
N MET A 45 37.17 -22.76 -7.92
CA MET A 45 36.09 -23.77 -7.83
C MET A 45 36.64 -25.06 -7.22
N TYR A 46 36.14 -25.42 -6.03
CA TYR A 46 36.43 -26.73 -5.44
C TYR A 46 35.61 -27.83 -6.14
N LYS A 47 36.30 -28.83 -6.70
CA LYS A 47 35.69 -29.94 -7.43
C LYS A 47 36.09 -31.27 -6.78
N PRO A 48 35.20 -31.91 -5.98
CA PRO A 48 35.49 -33.20 -5.38
C PRO A 48 35.81 -34.26 -6.44
N ARG A 49 36.86 -35.06 -6.21
CA ARG A 49 37.34 -36.07 -7.17
C ARG A 49 36.26 -37.06 -7.62
N PHE A 50 35.36 -37.44 -6.71
CA PHE A 50 34.27 -38.37 -7.03
C PHE A 50 33.24 -37.76 -7.99
N LEU A 51 32.97 -36.45 -7.88
CA LEU A 51 32.06 -35.75 -8.80
C LEU A 51 32.71 -35.55 -10.17
N THR A 52 34.01 -35.23 -10.21
CA THR A 52 34.73 -35.12 -11.49
C THR A 52 34.85 -36.45 -12.21
N GLN A 53 34.98 -37.56 -11.47
CA GLN A 53 34.94 -38.89 -12.07
C GLN A 53 33.56 -39.15 -12.70
N LEU A 54 32.48 -38.87 -11.97
CA LEU A 54 31.12 -39.06 -12.48
C LEU A 54 30.82 -38.22 -13.73
N ILE A 55 31.35 -36.99 -13.79
CA ILE A 55 31.24 -36.12 -14.98
C ILE A 55 32.08 -36.69 -16.14
N SER A 56 33.28 -37.19 -15.85
CA SER A 56 34.19 -37.77 -16.86
C SER A 56 33.69 -39.11 -17.43
N ASP A 57 32.92 -39.88 -16.66
CA ASP A 57 32.29 -41.12 -17.11
C ASP A 57 31.17 -40.85 -18.14
N GLY A 58 30.72 -39.60 -18.26
CA GLY A 58 29.84 -39.12 -19.31
C GLY A 58 28.37 -39.52 -19.15
N GLY A 59 27.62 -39.36 -20.25
CA GLY A 59 26.18 -39.67 -20.30
C GLY A 59 25.30 -38.75 -19.45
N TYR A 60 24.01 -39.06 -19.38
CA TYR A 60 23.00 -38.21 -18.71
C TYR A 60 23.34 -37.92 -17.25
N VAL A 61 23.85 -38.92 -16.53
CA VAL A 61 24.25 -38.81 -15.11
C VAL A 61 25.44 -37.85 -14.96
N GLY A 62 26.44 -37.94 -15.85
CA GLY A 62 27.55 -37.01 -15.88
C GLY A 62 27.11 -35.57 -16.15
N THR A 63 26.16 -35.37 -17.08
CA THR A 63 25.59 -34.04 -17.37
C THR A 63 24.81 -33.48 -16.18
N LEU A 64 24.02 -34.32 -15.52
CA LEU A 64 23.23 -33.91 -14.35
C LEU A 64 24.13 -33.44 -13.20
N VAL A 65 25.24 -34.16 -12.96
CA VAL A 65 26.22 -33.78 -11.95
C VAL A 65 26.99 -32.52 -12.36
N ALA A 66 27.32 -32.34 -13.64
CA ALA A 66 27.94 -31.11 -14.14
C ALA A 66 27.04 -29.88 -13.93
N VAL A 67 25.74 -29.99 -14.22
CA VAL A 67 24.75 -28.92 -14.00
C VAL A 67 24.61 -28.60 -12.51
N GLY A 68 24.45 -29.62 -11.67
CA GLY A 68 24.34 -29.43 -10.22
C GLY A 68 25.58 -28.77 -9.60
N LEU A 69 26.77 -29.20 -10.02
CA LEU A 69 28.05 -28.65 -9.54
C LEU A 69 28.19 -27.16 -9.90
N ASN A 70 27.90 -26.78 -11.16
CA ASN A 70 27.98 -25.38 -11.61
C ASN A 70 26.95 -24.48 -10.90
N ILE A 71 25.74 -24.97 -10.64
CA ILE A 71 24.72 -24.23 -9.87
C ILE A 71 25.20 -24.01 -8.43
N ALA A 72 25.76 -25.04 -7.78
CA ALA A 72 26.30 -24.92 -6.43
C ALA A 72 27.45 -23.89 -6.36
N HIS A 73 28.36 -23.88 -7.32
CA HIS A 73 29.41 -22.87 -7.40
C HIS A 73 28.87 -21.46 -7.67
N THR A 74 27.80 -21.33 -8.45
CA THR A 74 27.13 -20.04 -8.69
C THR A 74 26.55 -19.48 -7.39
N PHE A 75 25.87 -20.31 -6.58
CA PHE A 75 25.37 -19.89 -5.27
C PHE A 75 26.48 -19.47 -4.32
N LEU A 76 27.57 -20.25 -4.28
CA LEU A 76 28.73 -19.90 -3.46
C LEU A 76 29.35 -18.57 -3.90
N TYR A 77 29.50 -18.35 -5.21
CA TYR A 77 30.05 -17.12 -5.75
C TYR A 77 29.16 -15.91 -5.44
N VAL A 78 27.84 -16.05 -5.60
CA VAL A 78 26.88 -14.99 -5.25
C VAL A 78 26.93 -14.69 -3.76
N ALA A 79 27.04 -15.70 -2.89
CA ALA A 79 27.16 -15.51 -1.45
C ALA A 79 28.47 -14.80 -1.07
N VAL A 80 29.59 -15.19 -1.67
CA VAL A 80 30.90 -14.53 -1.45
C VAL A 80 30.90 -13.10 -2.01
N ALA A 81 30.35 -12.87 -3.20
CA ALA A 81 30.22 -11.55 -3.80
C ALA A 81 29.33 -10.65 -2.93
N TYR A 82 28.18 -11.14 -2.48
CA TYR A 82 27.28 -10.42 -1.57
C TYR A 82 28.00 -10.05 -0.27
N THR A 83 28.73 -10.98 0.33
CA THR A 83 29.49 -10.77 1.58
C THR A 83 30.63 -9.77 1.37
N THR A 84 31.34 -9.86 0.25
CA THR A 84 32.45 -8.96 -0.09
C THR A 84 31.95 -7.55 -0.39
N VAL A 85 30.82 -7.43 -1.09
CA VAL A 85 30.15 -6.15 -1.38
C VAL A 85 29.61 -5.52 -0.09
N THR A 86 28.94 -6.28 0.77
CA THR A 86 28.40 -5.74 2.04
C THR A 86 29.50 -5.32 3.01
N ILE A 87 30.53 -6.14 3.21
CA ILE A 87 31.67 -5.81 4.09
C ILE A 87 32.56 -4.71 3.47
N GLY A 88 32.76 -4.76 2.16
CA GLY A 88 33.55 -3.77 1.41
C GLY A 88 32.88 -2.40 1.36
N LEU A 89 31.57 -2.36 1.07
CA LEU A 89 30.79 -1.12 1.10
C LEU A 89 30.64 -0.58 2.52
N ALA A 90 30.58 -1.41 3.56
CA ALA A 90 30.56 -0.92 4.95
C ALA A 90 31.83 -0.13 5.34
N ARG A 91 32.96 -0.32 4.63
CA ARG A 91 34.19 0.46 4.84
C ARG A 91 34.23 1.78 4.05
N PHE A 92 33.53 1.86 2.91
CA PHE A 92 33.44 3.08 2.09
C PHE A 92 32.23 3.95 2.45
N PHE A 93 31.15 3.32 2.92
CA PHE A 93 29.97 3.95 3.47
C PHE A 93 29.96 3.79 4.99
N LYS A 94 30.92 4.45 5.66
CA LYS A 94 30.61 4.93 7.01
C LYS A 94 29.42 5.88 6.85
N PRO A 95 28.30 5.68 7.55
CA PRO A 95 27.30 6.73 7.64
C PRO A 95 28.03 7.98 8.13
N ARG A 96 27.99 9.05 7.35
CA ARG A 96 28.32 10.38 7.85
C ARG A 96 27.29 10.63 8.94
N ASN A 97 27.67 10.40 10.18
CA ASN A 97 27.00 11.00 11.32
C ASN A 97 27.30 12.49 11.21
N ASP A 98 26.54 13.16 10.35
CA ASP A 98 26.29 14.58 10.51
C ASP A 98 25.53 14.67 11.83
N GLN A 99 26.26 14.89 12.91
CA GLN A 99 25.66 15.32 14.16
C GLN A 99 24.88 16.58 13.82
N ALA A 100 23.55 16.43 13.74
CA ALA A 100 22.66 17.55 13.82
C ALA A 100 23.10 18.35 15.05
N LYS A 101 23.39 19.64 14.85
CA LYS A 101 23.47 20.59 15.95
C LYS A 101 22.21 20.37 16.79
N PRO A 102 22.32 20.29 18.13
CA PRO A 102 21.13 20.19 18.96
C PRO A 102 20.31 21.46 18.73
N GLU A 103 19.23 21.34 17.96
CA GLU A 103 18.14 22.31 18.02
C GLU A 103 17.66 22.31 19.47
N ALA A 104 17.57 23.52 20.03
CA ALA A 104 17.14 23.73 21.39
C ALA A 104 15.81 23.00 21.60
N ALA A 105 15.84 22.00 22.49
CA ALA A 105 14.64 21.33 22.94
C ALA A 105 13.66 22.40 23.44
N VAL A 106 12.53 22.51 22.75
CA VAL A 106 11.38 23.25 23.26
C VAL A 106 11.02 22.58 24.58
N ALA A 107 11.10 23.34 25.67
CA ALA A 107 10.80 22.83 27.00
C ALA A 107 9.41 22.18 27.00
N ALA A 108 9.36 20.91 27.42
CA ALA A 108 8.12 20.18 27.55
C ALA A 108 7.17 20.94 28.50
N ASP A 109 5.91 21.07 28.09
CA ASP A 109 4.85 21.63 28.91
C ASP A 109 4.67 20.78 30.18
N PRO A 110 4.85 21.34 31.38
CA PRO A 110 4.76 20.61 32.64
C PRO A 110 3.35 20.08 32.99
N ALA A 111 2.36 20.24 32.10
CA ALA A 111 1.00 19.72 32.27
C ALA A 111 0.79 18.24 31.87
N LEU A 112 1.81 17.52 31.38
CA LEU A 112 1.71 16.10 30.99
C LEU A 112 1.87 15.16 32.19
N THR A 113 0.75 14.75 32.79
CA THR A 113 0.70 13.67 33.80
C THR A 113 -0.09 12.47 33.27
N GLY A 114 0.56 11.31 33.07
CA GLY A 114 -0.14 10.05 32.74
C GLY A 114 0.64 9.02 31.92
N ILE A 115 1.81 8.60 32.38
CA ILE A 115 2.62 7.56 31.69
C ILE A 115 2.05 6.18 32.00
N TYR A 116 1.51 5.47 31.00
CA TYR A 116 1.03 4.09 31.16
C TYR A 116 1.63 3.16 30.08
N PRO A 117 2.51 2.22 30.46
CA PRO A 117 3.14 1.29 29.52
C PRO A 117 2.16 0.19 29.09
N CYS A 118 2.26 -0.20 27.82
CA CYS A 118 1.46 -1.26 27.21
C CYS A 118 2.32 -2.55 27.11
N GLU A 119 1.81 -3.75 27.50
CA GLU A 119 2.45 -5.10 27.29
C GLU A 119 1.52 -6.14 26.59
N ILE A 120 1.96 -6.85 25.52
CA ILE A 120 1.20 -7.95 24.84
C ILE A 120 1.83 -9.33 25.13
N PRO A 121 1.12 -10.25 25.79
CA PRO A 121 1.52 -11.65 25.89
C PRO A 121 1.49 -12.35 24.52
N GLY A 122 2.64 -12.89 24.09
CA GLY A 122 2.81 -13.64 22.83
C GLY A 122 3.39 -12.84 21.65
N SER A 123 3.78 -11.59 21.85
CA SER A 123 4.61 -10.81 20.91
C SER A 123 6.10 -10.99 21.24
N THR A 124 6.97 -11.00 20.23
CA THR A 124 8.44 -11.11 20.38
C THR A 124 9.06 -9.77 20.83
N MET A 125 8.86 -9.44 22.10
CA MET A 125 9.54 -8.36 22.81
C MET A 125 9.97 -8.91 24.17
N MET A 126 11.24 -8.73 24.58
CA MET A 126 11.75 -9.25 25.87
C MET A 126 12.08 -8.11 26.86
N ILE A 127 11.78 -8.44 28.11
CA ILE A 127 11.66 -7.63 29.33
C ILE A 127 12.94 -7.79 30.17
N MET A 128 13.34 -6.76 30.92
CA MET A 128 14.25 -6.97 32.07
C MET A 128 13.42 -7.39 33.28
N ILE A 129 13.52 -8.66 33.67
CA ILE A 129 13.00 -9.17 34.94
C ILE A 129 13.95 -8.64 36.04
N PRO A 130 13.46 -7.95 37.08
CA PRO A 130 14.30 -7.52 38.20
C PRO A 130 14.90 -8.74 38.90
N ASP A 131 16.03 -8.53 39.58
CA ASP A 131 16.66 -9.50 40.47
C ASP A 131 15.61 -10.30 41.24
N SER A 132 15.44 -11.55 40.85
CA SER A 132 14.49 -12.45 41.51
C SER A 132 15.24 -13.32 42.50
N ARG A 133 14.61 -13.61 43.64
CA ARG A 133 15.17 -14.57 44.59
C ARG A 133 14.63 -15.96 44.29
N ASP A 134 15.52 -16.94 44.20
CA ASP A 134 15.14 -18.34 44.13
C ASP A 134 14.26 -18.68 45.36
N PRO A 135 13.02 -19.18 45.18
CA PRO A 135 12.09 -19.39 46.30
C PRO A 135 12.50 -20.55 47.24
N ASN A 136 13.40 -21.43 46.81
CA ASN A 136 13.90 -22.55 47.62
C ASN A 136 15.22 -22.22 48.33
N THR A 137 16.05 -21.35 47.75
CA THR A 137 17.41 -21.08 48.27
C THR A 137 17.64 -19.62 48.71
N GLY A 138 16.78 -18.69 48.29
CA GLY A 138 16.82 -17.27 48.67
C GLY A 138 17.91 -16.44 47.98
N ALA A 139 18.74 -17.04 47.12
CA ALA A 139 19.81 -16.36 46.39
C ALA A 139 19.26 -15.44 45.28
N ILE A 140 19.91 -14.30 45.05
CA ILE A 140 19.56 -13.38 43.96
C ILE A 140 20.04 -13.98 42.63
N ILE A 141 19.12 -14.13 41.69
CA ILE A 141 19.39 -14.49 40.30
C ILE A 141 19.51 -13.19 39.52
N GLU A 142 20.74 -12.85 39.09
CA GLU A 142 21.00 -11.65 38.29
C GLU A 142 20.29 -11.72 36.93
N GLY A 143 19.70 -10.60 36.51
CA GLY A 143 19.02 -10.49 35.22
C GLY A 143 19.95 -10.69 34.01
N VAL A 144 19.43 -11.28 32.94
CA VAL A 144 20.18 -11.47 31.68
C VAL A 144 20.05 -10.23 30.79
N LYS A 145 21.16 -9.77 30.21
CA LYS A 145 21.23 -8.62 29.30
C LYS A 145 21.55 -9.05 27.88
N ASP A 146 20.60 -8.88 26.96
CA ASP A 146 20.85 -9.05 25.52
C ASP A 146 21.62 -7.83 24.99
N LYS A 147 22.58 -8.07 24.09
CA LYS A 147 23.56 -7.09 23.59
C LYS A 147 23.35 -6.66 22.15
N ASP A 148 22.28 -7.11 21.46
CA ASP A 148 21.90 -6.55 20.16
C ASP A 148 20.44 -5.98 20.13
N PRO A 149 20.27 -4.71 20.57
CA PRO A 149 18.97 -4.08 20.85
C PRO A 149 18.43 -3.12 19.77
N PHE A 150 18.92 -3.16 18.53
CA PHE A 150 18.62 -2.13 17.51
C PHE A 150 17.39 -2.41 16.65
N ASP A 151 16.18 -2.20 17.20
CA ASP A 151 15.05 -1.55 16.47
C ASP A 151 13.76 -1.44 17.33
N GLN A 152 13.86 -1.52 18.66
CA GLN A 152 12.72 -1.28 19.55
C GLN A 152 12.37 0.21 19.63
N PHE A 153 11.47 0.68 18.76
CA PHE A 153 10.80 1.96 18.96
C PHE A 153 9.73 1.82 20.05
N PHE A 154 10.00 2.36 21.24
CA PHE A 154 8.95 2.59 22.23
C PHE A 154 7.99 3.64 21.69
N LEU A 155 6.91 3.19 21.07
CA LEU A 155 5.88 4.07 20.55
C LEU A 155 4.99 4.48 21.72
N ARG A 156 5.12 5.74 22.13
CA ARG A 156 4.30 6.39 23.16
C ARG A 156 3.21 7.19 22.45
N CYS A 157 1.98 7.03 22.89
CA CYS A 157 0.89 7.93 22.50
C CYS A 157 0.76 8.97 23.61
N ASP A 158 1.26 10.17 23.37
CA ASP A 158 1.03 11.31 24.26
C ASP A 158 -0.48 11.60 24.42
N ARG A 159 -0.86 12.18 25.56
CA ARG A 159 -2.22 12.64 25.84
C ARG A 159 -2.19 14.15 26.06
N LYS A 160 -3.09 14.87 25.39
CA LYS A 160 -3.30 16.29 25.61
C LYS A 160 -4.68 16.48 26.21
N PRO A 161 -4.81 17.06 27.42
CA PRO A 161 -6.09 17.30 28.05
C PRO A 161 -7.09 17.95 27.10
N VAL A 162 -8.32 17.43 27.07
CA VAL A 162 -9.41 17.96 26.25
C VAL A 162 -10.46 18.60 27.12
N GLN A 163 -11.00 19.74 26.68
CA GLN A 163 -12.08 20.39 27.39
C GLN A 163 -13.38 19.63 27.18
N THR A 164 -14.01 19.23 28.29
CA THR A 164 -15.32 18.56 28.29
C THR A 164 -16.37 19.52 28.81
N ALA A 165 -17.61 19.43 28.29
CA ALA A 165 -18.72 20.25 28.76
C ALA A 165 -19.10 19.93 30.23
N ARG A 166 -18.83 18.69 30.66
CA ARG A 166 -18.98 18.22 32.02
C ARG A 166 -17.96 17.12 32.30
N PRO A 167 -17.61 16.88 33.58
CA PRO A 167 -16.77 15.74 33.96
C PRO A 167 -17.38 14.40 33.49
N PRO A 168 -16.53 13.43 33.06
CA PRO A 168 -16.98 12.09 32.71
C PRO A 168 -17.48 11.35 33.97
N ARG A 169 -18.66 10.73 33.87
CA ARG A 169 -19.38 10.13 35.00
C ARG A 169 -19.26 8.62 35.06
N SER A 170 -18.96 7.96 33.94
CA SER A 170 -18.81 6.50 33.86
C SER A 170 -17.39 6.10 33.42
N PRO A 171 -16.96 4.86 33.71
CA PRO A 171 -15.72 4.30 33.17
C PRO A 171 -15.61 4.43 31.64
N ILE A 172 -16.71 4.19 30.92
CA ILE A 172 -16.78 4.33 29.46
C ILE A 172 -16.54 5.77 29.03
N GLU A 173 -17.16 6.75 29.70
CA GLU A 173 -16.93 8.17 29.38
C GLU A 173 -15.48 8.58 29.68
N ARG A 174 -14.87 8.08 30.75
CA ARG A 174 -13.46 8.33 31.07
C ARG A 174 -12.54 7.78 30.00
N LEU A 175 -12.76 6.54 29.55
CA LEU A 175 -12.00 5.95 28.44
C LEU A 175 -12.20 6.72 27.14
N GLN A 176 -13.42 7.18 26.86
CA GLN A 176 -13.71 8.00 25.69
C GLN A 176 -12.89 9.31 25.70
N VAL A 177 -12.82 9.98 26.86
CA VAL A 177 -11.99 11.18 27.04
C VAL A 177 -10.52 10.86 26.83
N ALA A 178 -10.00 9.78 27.43
CA ALA A 178 -8.61 9.35 27.25
C ALA A 178 -8.23 9.18 25.78
N ILE A 179 -9.11 8.58 24.97
CA ILE A 179 -8.91 8.43 23.53
C ILE A 179 -8.88 9.78 22.81
N LEU A 180 -9.80 10.67 23.16
CA LEU A 180 -9.82 12.01 22.58
C LEU A 180 -8.56 12.81 22.93
N GLU A 181 -8.01 12.62 24.12
CA GLU A 181 -6.74 13.23 24.53
C GLU A 181 -5.56 12.69 23.72
N MET A 182 -5.53 11.38 23.44
CA MET A 182 -4.54 10.79 22.54
C MET A 182 -4.64 11.40 21.13
N LEU A 183 -5.85 11.46 20.56
CA LEU A 183 -6.06 12.06 19.23
C LEU A 183 -5.72 13.56 19.21
N SER A 184 -5.99 14.29 20.29
CA SER A 184 -5.71 15.73 20.45
C SER A 184 -4.21 16.04 20.54
N ALA A 185 -3.42 15.13 21.12
CA ALA A 185 -1.97 15.27 21.17
C ALA A 185 -1.29 15.10 19.81
N HIS A 186 -1.95 14.43 18.85
CA HIS A 186 -1.37 14.08 17.55
C HIS A 186 -2.21 14.62 16.37
N PRO A 187 -2.43 15.94 16.28
CA PRO A 187 -3.37 16.53 15.33
C PRO A 187 -2.94 16.37 13.85
N ALA A 188 -1.64 16.20 13.61
CA ALA A 188 -1.06 16.10 12.26
C ALA A 188 -1.04 14.68 11.69
N VAL A 189 -1.32 13.64 12.50
CA VAL A 189 -1.29 12.26 12.03
C VAL A 189 -2.42 12.05 11.01
N PRO A 190 -2.11 11.61 9.77
CA PRO A 190 -3.13 11.40 8.76
C PRO A 190 -3.93 10.13 9.05
N ALA A 191 -5.19 10.11 8.65
CA ALA A 191 -6.02 8.90 8.69
C ALA A 191 -5.47 7.82 7.76
N SER A 192 -4.71 8.18 6.72
CA SER A 192 -3.92 7.22 5.95
C SER A 192 -2.71 7.89 5.32
N VAL A 193 -1.61 7.14 5.27
CA VAL A 193 -0.42 7.47 4.48
C VAL A 193 -0.69 7.30 2.98
N GLY A 194 -1.72 6.53 2.61
CA GLY A 194 -2.14 6.35 1.21
C GLY A 194 -3.31 7.26 0.80
N HIS A 195 -3.67 7.20 -0.48
CA HIS A 195 -4.66 8.09 -1.12
C HIS A 195 -6.14 7.76 -0.78
N HIS A 196 -6.41 7.01 0.29
CA HIS A 196 -7.74 6.47 0.56
C HIS A 196 -8.68 7.41 1.34
N HIS A 197 -8.15 8.42 2.03
CA HIS A 197 -8.91 9.29 2.95
C HIS A 197 -8.87 10.78 2.59
N ALA A 198 -8.44 11.15 1.38
CA ALA A 198 -8.49 12.52 0.87
C ALA A 198 -8.04 13.62 1.87
N ASP A 199 -6.94 13.35 2.59
CA ASP A 199 -6.28 14.24 3.57
C ASP A 199 -6.95 14.40 4.94
N ALA A 200 -7.94 13.57 5.25
CA ALA A 200 -8.50 13.53 6.61
C ALA A 200 -7.40 13.20 7.65
N THR A 201 -7.39 13.94 8.76
CA THR A 201 -6.56 13.60 9.92
C THR A 201 -7.17 12.44 10.68
N LEU A 202 -6.34 11.64 11.35
CA LEU A 202 -6.79 10.52 12.17
C LEU A 202 -7.83 10.97 13.21
N ALA A 203 -7.59 12.13 13.83
CA ALA A 203 -8.49 12.71 14.82
C ALA A 203 -9.88 13.07 14.25
N THR A 204 -9.95 13.56 13.01
CA THR A 204 -11.23 13.89 12.36
C THR A 204 -11.95 12.61 11.97
N HIS A 205 -11.23 11.71 11.28
CA HIS A 205 -11.73 10.40 10.87
C HIS A 205 -12.31 9.61 12.05
N SER A 206 -11.55 9.42 13.14
CA SER A 206 -12.01 8.71 14.34
C SER A 206 -13.26 9.32 14.97
N ARG A 207 -13.42 10.66 14.96
CA ARG A 207 -14.62 11.32 15.50
C ARG A 207 -15.84 11.09 14.64
N ASP A 208 -15.67 11.11 13.32
CA ASP A 208 -16.75 10.85 12.39
C ASP A 208 -17.18 9.38 12.41
N ILE A 209 -16.22 8.44 12.49
CA ILE A 209 -16.51 7.02 12.75
C ILE A 209 -17.27 6.84 14.07
N SER A 210 -16.84 7.50 15.14
CA SER A 210 -17.51 7.41 16.45
C SER A 210 -19.00 7.77 16.38
N LYS A 211 -19.34 8.84 15.66
CA LYS A 211 -20.73 9.25 15.44
C LYS A 211 -21.46 8.23 14.57
N ALA A 212 -20.87 7.86 13.44
CA ALA A 212 -21.46 6.94 12.46
C ALA A 212 -21.72 5.54 13.05
N VAL A 213 -20.83 5.02 13.90
CA VAL A 213 -21.04 3.75 14.61
C VAL A 213 -22.25 3.85 15.55
N ALA A 214 -22.31 4.91 16.37
CA ALA A 214 -23.43 5.12 17.30
C ALA A 214 -24.77 5.26 16.55
N GLU A 215 -24.80 6.03 15.46
CA GLU A 215 -25.97 6.19 14.61
C GLU A 215 -26.39 4.88 13.94
N TYR A 216 -25.43 4.12 13.40
CA TYR A 216 -25.72 2.82 12.78
C TYR A 216 -26.34 1.85 13.77
N MET A 217 -25.79 1.74 14.98
CA MET A 217 -26.33 0.86 16.01
C MET A 217 -27.72 1.31 16.46
N HIS A 218 -27.93 2.62 16.62
CA HIS A 218 -29.24 3.19 16.94
C HIS A 218 -30.30 2.84 15.88
N LEU A 219 -29.98 3.02 14.60
CA LEU A 219 -30.88 2.68 13.48
C LEU A 219 -31.23 1.19 13.42
N LYS A 220 -30.35 0.32 13.92
CA LYS A 220 -30.59 -1.13 14.02
C LYS A 220 -31.32 -1.53 15.31
N GLY A 221 -31.64 -0.58 16.20
CA GLY A 221 -32.22 -0.85 17.52
C GLY A 221 -31.25 -1.56 18.47
N TRP A 222 -29.94 -1.50 18.20
CA TRP A 222 -28.91 -2.10 19.03
C TRP A 222 -28.42 -1.08 20.06
N VAL A 223 -28.62 -1.39 21.34
CA VAL A 223 -28.11 -0.59 22.45
C VAL A 223 -26.72 -1.10 22.82
N GLU A 224 -25.68 -0.33 22.51
CA GLU A 224 -24.30 -0.68 22.82
C GLU A 224 -23.56 0.53 23.41
N PRO A 225 -23.31 0.56 24.73
CA PRO A 225 -22.60 1.65 25.40
C PRO A 225 -21.20 1.92 24.83
N LEU A 226 -20.53 0.90 24.28
CA LEU A 226 -19.17 1.01 23.75
C LEU A 226 -19.10 1.60 22.33
N ALA A 227 -20.23 1.83 21.65
CA ALA A 227 -20.28 2.22 20.24
C ALA A 227 -19.36 3.40 19.91
N ARG A 228 -19.41 4.47 20.71
CA ARG A 228 -18.60 5.68 20.49
C ARG A 228 -17.12 5.44 20.74
N VAL A 229 -16.79 4.70 21.80
CA VAL A 229 -15.42 4.35 22.17
C VAL A 229 -14.79 3.48 21.09
N ALA A 230 -15.52 2.47 20.61
CA ALA A 230 -15.06 1.57 19.56
C ALA A 230 -14.77 2.33 18.26
N GLY A 231 -15.67 3.23 17.84
CA GLY A 231 -15.44 4.05 16.66
C GLY A 231 -14.25 5.01 16.78
N LEU A 232 -14.06 5.65 17.94
CA LEU A 232 -12.87 6.49 18.18
C LEU A 232 -11.57 5.67 18.14
N ALA A 233 -11.62 4.46 18.70
CA ALA A 233 -10.45 3.63 18.94
C ALA A 233 -10.00 2.78 17.75
N HIS A 234 -10.87 2.54 16.76
CA HIS A 234 -10.66 1.49 15.75
C HIS A 234 -9.30 1.56 15.03
N ASP A 235 -8.80 2.77 14.80
CA ASP A 235 -7.58 3.07 14.04
C ASP A 235 -6.47 3.75 14.87
N LEU A 236 -6.56 3.69 16.20
CA LEU A 236 -5.56 4.32 17.07
C LEU A 236 -4.15 3.76 16.88
N ASP A 237 -4.02 2.53 16.39
CA ASP A 237 -2.71 1.97 16.04
C ASP A 237 -2.00 2.70 14.90
N LYS A 238 -2.68 3.54 14.12
CA LYS A 238 -2.02 4.44 13.15
C LYS A 238 -1.08 5.44 13.83
N LEU A 239 -1.30 5.78 15.10
CA LEU A 239 -0.36 6.56 15.92
C LEU A 239 1.00 5.86 16.08
N LEU A 240 1.00 4.52 16.07
CA LEU A 240 2.19 3.68 16.16
C LEU A 240 2.75 3.38 14.77
N ALA A 241 1.86 3.08 13.82
CA ALA A 241 2.24 2.57 12.52
C ALA A 241 2.76 3.65 11.57
N TYR A 242 2.45 4.92 11.81
CA TYR A 242 2.88 6.02 10.94
C TYR A 242 4.06 6.78 11.55
N GLN A 243 4.90 7.32 10.67
CA GLN A 243 6.03 8.14 11.04
C GLN A 243 6.14 9.31 10.07
N GLU A 244 6.30 10.51 10.61
CA GLU A 244 6.67 11.68 9.83
C GLU A 244 8.18 11.62 9.57
N LYS A 245 8.58 11.61 8.29
CA LYS A 245 9.99 11.64 7.88
C LYS A 245 10.49 13.06 7.71
N GLU A 246 9.64 13.91 7.17
CA GLU A 246 9.85 15.33 6.94
C GLU A 246 8.51 16.03 7.23
N PRO A 247 8.49 17.34 7.55
CA PRO A 247 7.25 18.05 7.82
C PRO A 247 6.20 17.82 6.72
N GLY A 248 5.06 17.23 7.10
CA GLY A 248 3.95 16.88 6.20
C GLY A 248 4.12 15.58 5.40
N VAL A 249 5.28 14.92 5.46
CA VAL A 249 5.59 13.69 4.73
C VAL A 249 5.55 12.49 5.68
N TRP A 250 4.42 11.77 5.61
CA TRP A 250 4.17 10.59 6.43
C TRP A 250 4.46 9.30 5.66
N VAL A 251 5.02 8.32 6.35
CA VAL A 251 5.26 6.97 5.83
C VAL A 251 4.77 5.91 6.81
N LYS A 252 4.46 4.72 6.31
CA LYS A 252 4.24 3.55 7.17
C LYS A 252 5.59 3.06 7.70
N ARG A 253 5.68 2.79 9.00
CA ARG A 253 6.82 2.12 9.62
C ARG A 253 6.83 0.67 9.14
N LYS A 254 7.98 0.21 8.65
CA LYS A 254 8.14 -1.17 8.15
C LYS A 254 7.96 -2.21 9.27
N ASP A 255 8.32 -1.83 10.49
CA ASP A 255 8.34 -2.73 11.64
C ASP A 255 7.03 -2.69 12.46
N ALA A 256 6.11 -1.78 12.11
CA ALA A 256 4.76 -1.67 12.69
C ALA A 256 3.67 -1.86 11.61
N THR A 257 3.87 -2.85 10.74
CA THR A 257 2.97 -3.14 9.60
C THR A 257 1.61 -3.72 10.02
N HIS A 258 1.48 -4.18 11.26
CA HIS A 258 0.23 -4.71 11.84
C HIS A 258 -0.63 -3.65 12.60
N HIS A 259 -0.67 -2.39 12.14
CA HIS A 259 -1.92 -1.60 12.27
C HIS A 259 -3.09 -2.50 11.84
N ASN A 260 -4.30 -2.39 12.32
CA ASN A 260 -5.39 -3.38 12.20
C ASN A 260 -5.49 -4.37 13.38
N THR A 261 -4.45 -4.50 14.23
CA THR A 261 -4.57 -5.33 15.45
C THR A 261 -4.04 -4.66 16.72
N PHE A 262 -3.30 -3.55 16.61
CA PHE A 262 -2.71 -2.88 17.78
C PHE A 262 -3.64 -1.87 18.44
N SER A 263 -4.75 -1.46 17.81
CA SER A 263 -5.72 -0.56 18.43
C SER A 263 -6.30 -1.15 19.72
N ALA A 264 -6.66 -2.44 19.69
CA ALA A 264 -7.12 -3.17 20.88
C ALA A 264 -6.07 -3.16 22.00
N TYR A 265 -4.80 -3.22 21.63
CA TYR A 265 -3.70 -3.22 22.58
C TYR A 265 -3.50 -1.86 23.26
N LEU A 266 -3.47 -0.78 22.47
CA LEU A 266 -3.36 0.58 22.99
C LEU A 266 -4.46 0.91 24.00
N ILE A 267 -5.68 0.49 23.68
CA ILE A 267 -6.84 0.71 24.52
C ILE A 267 -6.77 -0.08 25.82
N ARG A 268 -6.39 -1.37 25.76
CA ARG A 268 -6.32 -2.24 26.95
C ARG A 268 -5.38 -1.75 28.04
N GLN A 269 -4.45 -0.89 27.67
CA GLN A 269 -3.36 -0.44 28.51
C GLN A 269 -3.59 0.97 29.07
N GLN A 270 -4.72 1.58 28.72
CA GLN A 270 -5.21 2.77 29.40
C GLN A 270 -5.74 2.39 30.79
N PRO A 271 -5.46 3.17 31.84
CA PRO A 271 -6.03 2.94 33.17
C PRO A 271 -7.55 2.90 33.15
N GLU A 272 -8.17 3.80 32.38
CA GLU A 272 -9.62 3.92 32.28
C GLU A 272 -10.26 2.66 31.67
N PHE A 273 -9.50 1.87 30.91
CA PHE A 273 -9.97 0.58 30.41
C PHE A 273 -10.11 -0.46 31.52
N GLN A 274 -9.21 -0.45 32.51
CA GLN A 274 -9.24 -1.39 33.64
C GLN A 274 -10.45 -1.15 34.54
N GLU A 275 -11.06 0.02 34.46
CA GLU A 275 -12.28 0.38 35.19
C GLU A 275 -13.57 -0.07 34.49
N LEU A 276 -13.49 -0.56 33.25
CA LEU A 276 -14.66 -1.09 32.55
C LEU A 276 -15.09 -2.43 33.14
N GLU A 277 -16.38 -2.77 32.97
CA GLU A 277 -16.88 -4.10 33.31
C GLU A 277 -16.17 -5.19 32.47
N PRO A 278 -15.93 -6.40 33.02
CA PRO A 278 -15.19 -7.45 32.33
C PRO A 278 -15.77 -7.82 30.94
N GLU A 279 -17.10 -7.80 30.80
CA GLU A 279 -17.77 -8.06 29.52
C GLU A 279 -17.50 -6.94 28.50
N ASP A 280 -17.44 -5.69 28.96
CA ASP A 280 -17.14 -4.53 28.11
C ASP A 280 -15.67 -4.52 27.69
N GLN A 281 -14.75 -4.86 28.62
CA GLN A 281 -13.33 -5.07 28.31
C GLN A 281 -13.16 -6.14 27.21
N TYR A 282 -13.84 -7.28 27.36
CA TYR A 282 -13.81 -8.37 26.38
C TYR A 282 -14.39 -7.91 25.03
N THR A 283 -15.58 -7.31 25.04
CA THR A 283 -16.30 -6.90 23.83
C THR A 283 -15.50 -5.90 23.02
N LEU A 284 -14.98 -4.85 23.67
CA LEU A 284 -14.19 -3.81 23.02
C LEU A 284 -12.87 -4.38 22.47
N THR A 285 -12.18 -5.23 23.24
CA THR A 285 -10.93 -5.87 22.82
C THR A 285 -11.14 -6.70 21.56
N MET A 286 -12.18 -7.54 21.55
CA MET A 286 -12.46 -8.43 20.43
C MET A 286 -12.90 -7.65 19.19
N ALA A 287 -13.74 -6.63 19.36
CA ALA A 287 -14.17 -5.81 18.25
C ALA A 287 -13.00 -5.08 17.58
N LEU A 288 -12.17 -4.40 18.36
CA LEU A 288 -11.01 -3.65 17.84
C LEU A 288 -9.95 -4.56 17.22
N ARG A 289 -9.77 -5.79 17.71
CA ARG A 289 -8.77 -6.72 17.19
C ARG A 289 -9.17 -7.37 15.88
N TYR A 290 -10.47 -7.60 15.66
CA TYR A 290 -10.94 -8.46 14.56
C TYR A 290 -11.82 -7.75 13.54
N TYR A 291 -12.10 -6.45 13.67
CA TYR A 291 -13.02 -5.79 12.73
C TYR A 291 -12.56 -5.84 11.26
N HIS A 292 -11.24 -5.82 10.99
CA HIS A 292 -10.70 -6.00 9.63
C HIS A 292 -10.76 -7.45 9.13
N GLN A 293 -10.73 -8.43 10.04
CA GLN A 293 -10.73 -9.86 9.71
C GLN A 293 -11.77 -10.63 10.52
N PRO A 294 -13.08 -10.39 10.32
CA PRO A 294 -14.12 -11.02 11.16
C PRO A 294 -14.14 -12.55 11.03
N TYR A 295 -13.68 -13.09 9.89
CA TYR A 295 -13.56 -14.54 9.69
C TYR A 295 -12.51 -15.21 10.61
N SER A 296 -11.64 -14.42 11.26
CA SER A 296 -10.66 -14.89 12.24
C SER A 296 -11.15 -14.78 13.68
N LEU A 297 -12.41 -14.37 13.89
CA LEU A 297 -13.03 -14.37 15.22
C LEU A 297 -13.06 -15.80 15.79
N PRO A 298 -12.76 -15.97 17.10
CA PRO A 298 -13.02 -17.23 17.80
C PRO A 298 -14.48 -17.65 17.71
N THR A 299 -14.75 -18.94 17.66
CA THR A 299 -16.09 -19.51 17.45
C THR A 299 -17.08 -19.28 18.59
N ASN A 300 -16.63 -18.79 19.75
CA ASN A 300 -17.43 -18.58 20.95
C ASN A 300 -17.59 -17.09 21.33
N VAL A 301 -17.44 -16.18 20.37
CA VAL A 301 -17.65 -14.74 20.62
C VAL A 301 -19.15 -14.44 20.79
N GLY A 302 -19.46 -13.53 21.71
CA GLY A 302 -20.84 -13.11 21.96
C GLY A 302 -21.38 -12.19 20.86
N GLU A 303 -22.70 -12.14 20.72
CA GLU A 303 -23.41 -11.35 19.70
C GLU A 303 -23.05 -9.85 19.74
N ARG A 304 -22.77 -9.30 20.93
CA ARG A 304 -22.33 -7.91 21.10
C ARG A 304 -21.07 -7.60 20.29
N VAL A 305 -20.10 -8.51 20.26
CA VAL A 305 -18.84 -8.36 19.49
C VAL A 305 -19.13 -8.29 18.00
N GLU A 306 -19.96 -9.21 17.49
CA GLU A 306 -20.30 -9.28 16.07
C GLU A 306 -21.06 -8.02 15.60
N ARG A 307 -22.03 -7.57 16.39
CA ARG A 307 -22.79 -6.34 16.13
C ARG A 307 -21.86 -5.12 16.10
N LEU A 308 -20.94 -5.02 17.05
CA LEU A 308 -19.99 -3.91 17.13
C LEU A 308 -18.99 -3.92 15.96
N ILE A 309 -18.47 -5.09 15.57
CA ILE A 309 -17.62 -5.25 14.37
C ILE A 309 -18.38 -4.85 13.11
N SER A 310 -19.62 -5.31 12.96
CA SER A 310 -20.47 -4.96 11.83
C SER A 310 -20.68 -3.44 11.76
N ALA A 311 -20.95 -2.80 12.89
CA ALA A 311 -21.13 -1.35 12.97
C ALA A 311 -19.85 -0.58 12.60
N ILE A 312 -18.68 -0.97 13.11
CA ILE A 312 -17.39 -0.34 12.78
C ILE A 312 -17.15 -0.43 11.26
N ARG A 313 -17.27 -1.61 10.67
CA ARG A 313 -16.98 -1.80 9.23
C ARG A 313 -17.93 -1.00 8.33
N GLN A 314 -19.21 -0.93 8.69
CA GLN A 314 -20.19 -0.17 7.92
C GLN A 314 -19.97 1.34 8.05
N ALA A 315 -19.67 1.81 9.26
CA ALA A 315 -19.36 3.21 9.51
C ALA A 315 -18.06 3.65 8.81
N ASP A 316 -17.00 2.84 8.89
CA ASP A 316 -15.72 3.10 8.24
C ASP A 316 -15.86 3.17 6.72
N GLY A 317 -16.49 2.15 6.11
CA GLY A 317 -16.73 2.15 4.67
C GLY A 317 -17.53 3.37 4.17
N LYS A 318 -18.57 3.79 4.90
CA LYS A 318 -19.36 4.99 4.56
C LYS A 318 -18.59 6.29 4.75
N THR A 319 -17.81 6.40 5.82
CA THR A 319 -17.06 7.62 6.12
C THR A 319 -15.94 7.81 5.12
N ILE A 320 -15.22 6.74 4.77
CA ILE A 320 -14.23 6.75 3.67
C ILE A 320 -14.88 7.26 2.38
N GLN A 321 -16.08 6.79 2.03
CA GLN A 321 -16.79 7.28 0.84
C GLN A 321 -17.13 8.78 0.93
N SER A 322 -17.56 9.26 2.10
CA SER A 322 -17.85 10.68 2.30
C SER A 322 -16.59 11.56 2.27
N GLU A 323 -15.50 11.12 2.89
CA GLU A 323 -14.20 11.81 2.88
C GLU A 323 -13.69 11.95 1.44
N LYS A 324 -13.79 10.86 0.68
CA LYS A 324 -13.47 10.82 -0.75
C LYS A 324 -14.28 11.86 -1.55
N ALA A 325 -15.59 11.90 -1.35
CA ALA A 325 -16.46 12.86 -2.02
C ALA A 325 -16.11 14.32 -1.63
N ALA A 326 -15.86 14.57 -0.34
CA ALA A 326 -15.48 15.89 0.17
C ALA A 326 -14.11 16.35 -0.36
N GLY A 327 -13.14 15.45 -0.49
CA GLY A 327 -11.84 15.73 -1.09
C GLY A 327 -11.94 16.20 -2.53
N ILE A 328 -12.73 15.50 -3.34
CA ILE A 328 -12.97 15.89 -4.74
C ILE A 328 -13.69 17.23 -4.83
N ALA A 329 -14.69 17.45 -3.97
CA ALA A 329 -15.42 18.72 -3.92
C ALA A 329 -14.50 19.89 -3.54
N SER A 330 -13.61 19.67 -2.57
CA SER A 330 -12.61 20.65 -2.14
C SER A 330 -11.60 20.95 -3.25
N ALA A 331 -11.09 19.92 -3.93
CA ALA A 331 -10.23 20.09 -5.10
C ALA A 331 -10.94 20.90 -6.20
N LYS A 332 -12.22 20.61 -6.49
CA LYS A 332 -12.99 21.37 -7.50
C LYS A 332 -13.25 22.83 -7.11
N ALA A 333 -13.42 23.11 -5.82
CA ALA A 333 -13.68 24.46 -5.33
C ALA A 333 -12.40 25.32 -5.22
N ALA A 334 -11.23 24.69 -5.11
CA ALA A 334 -9.96 25.39 -4.99
C ALA A 334 -9.60 26.13 -6.31
N PRO A 335 -9.24 27.43 -6.25
CA PRO A 335 -9.14 28.28 -7.43
C PRO A 335 -8.00 27.90 -8.38
N ASN A 336 -6.94 27.25 -7.88
CA ASN A 336 -5.74 26.89 -8.63
C ASN A 336 -5.71 25.42 -9.09
N THR A 337 -6.74 24.61 -8.78
CA THR A 337 -6.73 23.19 -9.11
C THR A 337 -6.62 22.94 -10.60
N ILE A 338 -7.44 23.63 -11.40
CA ILE A 338 -7.42 23.47 -12.86
C ILE A 338 -6.07 23.88 -13.45
N ASP A 339 -5.45 24.95 -12.96
CA ASP A 339 -4.12 25.40 -13.40
C ASP A 339 -3.03 24.38 -13.07
N LEU A 340 -3.06 23.81 -11.86
CA LEU A 340 -2.11 22.78 -11.43
C LEU A 340 -2.26 21.49 -12.24
N VAL A 341 -3.49 21.06 -12.50
CA VAL A 341 -3.77 19.87 -13.32
C VAL A 341 -3.39 20.12 -14.78
N THR A 342 -3.67 21.30 -15.32
CA THR A 342 -3.23 21.75 -16.63
C THR A 342 -1.70 21.68 -16.77
N LEU A 343 -0.96 22.26 -15.82
CA LEU A 343 0.51 22.20 -15.82
C LEU A 343 1.03 20.75 -15.73
N ALA A 344 0.37 19.89 -14.95
CA ALA A 344 0.71 18.48 -14.86
C ALA A 344 0.47 17.72 -16.17
N ILE A 345 -0.62 18.04 -16.89
CA ILE A 345 -0.92 17.49 -18.22
C ILE A 345 0.15 17.90 -19.23
N GLU A 346 0.57 19.18 -19.26
CA GLU A 346 1.63 19.66 -20.16
C GLU A 346 2.97 18.96 -19.91
N LYS A 347 3.35 18.82 -18.64
CA LYS A 347 4.55 18.07 -18.23
C LYS A 347 4.47 16.61 -18.66
N PHE A 348 3.32 15.97 -18.45
CA PHE A 348 3.06 14.62 -18.92
C PHE A 348 3.21 14.52 -20.45
N LEU A 349 2.54 15.38 -21.22
CA LEU A 349 2.59 15.34 -22.69
C LEU A 349 4.02 15.52 -23.22
N THR A 350 4.82 16.36 -22.57
CA THR A 350 6.25 16.56 -22.89
C THR A 350 7.08 15.30 -22.62
N ALA A 351 6.77 14.57 -21.55
CA ALA A 351 7.50 13.38 -21.14
C ALA A 351 6.99 12.08 -21.81
N ALA A 352 5.73 12.05 -22.25
CA ALA A 352 5.03 10.86 -22.69
C ALA A 352 5.69 10.15 -23.89
N ASP A 353 5.86 8.84 -23.76
CA ASP A 353 6.32 7.96 -24.83
C ASP A 353 5.14 7.51 -25.70
N ILE A 354 4.56 8.44 -26.47
CA ILE A 354 3.50 8.13 -27.44
C ILE A 354 4.08 7.24 -28.55
N ASN A 355 3.36 6.20 -28.97
CA ASN A 355 3.82 5.15 -29.89
C ASN A 355 4.96 4.26 -29.38
N GLY A 356 5.54 4.52 -28.20
CA GLY A 356 6.64 3.73 -27.66
C GLY A 356 7.96 3.94 -28.42
N TYR A 357 8.20 5.15 -28.93
CA TYR A 357 9.40 5.47 -29.72
C TYR A 357 10.70 5.36 -28.90
N ARG A 358 10.62 5.43 -27.56
CA ARG A 358 11.76 5.21 -26.66
C ARG A 358 11.97 3.75 -26.26
N GLY A 359 11.22 2.80 -26.86
CA GLY A 359 11.33 1.37 -26.59
C GLY A 359 10.59 0.90 -25.33
N GLY A 360 9.82 1.77 -24.68
CA GLY A 360 8.99 1.44 -23.51
C GLY A 360 7.55 1.04 -23.85
N GLN A 361 6.71 0.93 -22.82
CA GLN A 361 5.27 0.80 -23.02
C GLN A 361 4.69 2.14 -23.48
N ALA A 362 4.02 2.14 -24.64
CA ALA A 362 3.42 3.34 -25.19
C ALA A 362 2.38 3.94 -24.23
N ALA A 363 2.52 5.24 -23.92
CA ALA A 363 1.56 5.99 -23.11
C ALA A 363 0.27 6.30 -23.89
N GLY A 364 0.35 6.31 -25.21
CA GLY A 364 -0.75 6.55 -26.13
C GLY A 364 -0.34 6.26 -27.57
N TRP A 365 -1.22 6.53 -28.53
CA TRP A 365 -0.98 6.22 -29.94
C TRP A 365 -1.47 7.32 -30.86
N THR A 366 -0.71 7.58 -31.92
CA THR A 366 -1.09 8.50 -33.00
C THR A 366 -0.48 8.08 -34.34
N LYS A 367 -0.96 8.70 -35.42
CA LYS A 367 -0.39 8.62 -36.77
C LYS A 367 -0.25 10.04 -37.32
N ASP A 368 0.62 10.21 -38.31
CA ASP A 368 0.78 11.51 -38.98
C ASP A 368 -0.53 11.99 -39.60
N ALA A 369 -1.30 11.07 -40.22
CA ALA A 369 -2.58 11.36 -40.84
C ALA A 369 -3.74 11.62 -39.85
N TYR A 370 -3.52 11.47 -38.54
CA TYR A 370 -4.55 11.75 -37.54
C TYR A 370 -4.37 13.16 -36.98
N GLU A 371 -5.48 13.86 -36.82
CA GLU A 371 -5.59 15.16 -36.13
C GLU A 371 -5.49 15.02 -34.59
N TYR A 372 -5.40 13.79 -34.07
CA TYR A 372 -5.44 13.52 -32.63
C TYR A 372 -4.39 12.50 -32.16
N VAL A 373 -4.13 12.52 -30.86
CA VAL A 373 -3.45 11.46 -30.11
C VAL A 373 -4.43 10.78 -29.16
N ILE A 374 -4.39 9.45 -29.11
CA ILE A 374 -5.22 8.63 -28.23
C ILE A 374 -4.42 8.33 -26.98
N ILE A 375 -4.99 8.64 -25.81
CA ILE A 375 -4.39 8.31 -24.51
C ILE A 375 -5.45 7.61 -23.64
N PRO A 376 -5.20 6.41 -23.10
CA PRO A 376 -6.09 5.82 -22.11
C PRO A 376 -6.19 6.73 -20.88
N MET A 377 -7.41 7.02 -20.41
CA MET A 377 -7.60 7.89 -19.23
C MET A 377 -6.90 7.34 -17.99
N SER A 378 -6.87 6.02 -17.82
CA SER A 378 -6.13 5.36 -16.74
C SER A 378 -4.64 5.69 -16.75
N ARG A 379 -4.02 5.74 -17.94
CA ARG A 379 -2.61 6.09 -18.10
C ARG A 379 -2.35 7.56 -17.83
N LEU A 380 -3.26 8.41 -18.26
CA LEU A 380 -3.20 9.84 -17.95
C LEU A 380 -3.25 10.06 -16.44
N ILE A 381 -4.22 9.46 -15.74
CA ILE A 381 -4.38 9.51 -14.28
C ILE A 381 -3.10 9.05 -13.56
N GLU A 382 -2.57 7.88 -13.93
CA GLU A 382 -1.36 7.32 -13.33
C GLU A 382 -0.13 8.22 -13.51
N SER A 383 -0.04 8.90 -14.66
CA SER A 383 1.17 9.63 -15.03
C SER A 383 1.17 11.09 -14.57
N ILE A 384 0.01 11.76 -14.53
CA ILE A 384 -0.06 13.15 -14.07
C ILE A 384 0.19 13.29 -12.56
N GLY A 385 -0.03 12.20 -11.79
CA GLY A 385 0.20 12.17 -10.35
C GLY A 385 1.62 12.56 -9.96
N GLU A 386 2.62 12.21 -10.77
CA GLU A 386 4.04 12.54 -10.52
C GLU A 386 4.32 14.06 -10.55
N PHE A 387 3.45 14.84 -11.18
CA PHE A 387 3.64 16.29 -11.37
C PHE A 387 2.73 17.15 -10.49
N LEU A 388 1.89 16.54 -9.65
CA LEU A 388 0.94 17.23 -8.80
C LEU A 388 1.45 17.35 -7.36
N PRO A 389 1.08 18.43 -6.64
CA PRO A 389 1.33 18.50 -5.19
C PRO A 389 0.68 17.33 -4.45
N ASN A 390 1.35 16.83 -3.41
CA ASN A 390 0.88 15.67 -2.62
C ASN A 390 -0.55 15.84 -2.10
N GLU A 391 -0.92 17.04 -1.65
CA GLU A 391 -2.27 17.34 -1.18
C GLU A 391 -3.32 17.11 -2.28
N LEU A 392 -3.12 17.70 -3.45
CA LEU A 392 -4.05 17.57 -4.57
C LEU A 392 -4.11 16.13 -5.10
N LEU A 393 -2.98 15.43 -5.12
CA LEU A 393 -2.89 14.03 -5.50
C LEU A 393 -3.77 13.15 -4.58
N ARG A 394 -3.74 13.40 -3.26
CA ARG A 394 -4.57 12.69 -2.28
C ARG A 394 -6.05 13.07 -2.39
N GLN A 395 -6.39 14.36 -2.56
CA GLN A 395 -7.76 14.82 -2.77
C GLN A 395 -8.41 14.21 -4.04
N LEU A 396 -7.63 14.11 -5.13
CA LEU A 396 -8.06 13.51 -6.40
C LEU A 396 -7.95 11.97 -6.42
N GLN A 397 -7.40 11.36 -5.37
CA GLN A 397 -7.26 9.91 -5.20
C GLN A 397 -6.45 9.23 -6.32
N LEU A 398 -5.44 9.90 -6.88
CA LEU A 398 -4.72 9.40 -8.07
C LEU A 398 -3.93 8.09 -7.85
N GLY A 399 -3.76 7.65 -6.59
CA GLY A 399 -3.17 6.34 -6.28
C GLY A 399 -4.17 5.23 -5.97
N VAL A 400 -5.46 5.40 -6.29
CA VAL A 400 -6.48 4.35 -6.27
C VAL A 400 -6.58 3.71 -7.67
N ASP A 401 -7.20 2.53 -7.81
CA ASP A 401 -7.28 1.81 -9.09
C ASP A 401 -7.89 2.68 -10.21
N SER A 402 -7.05 3.02 -11.18
CA SER A 402 -7.32 3.89 -12.34
C SER A 402 -8.05 3.15 -13.47
N ARG A 403 -8.18 1.81 -13.38
CA ARG A 403 -8.77 0.98 -14.44
C ARG A 403 -10.28 1.17 -14.60
N ASN A 404 -10.93 1.82 -13.63
CA ASN A 404 -12.35 2.11 -13.67
C ASN A 404 -12.63 3.44 -14.38
N PHE A 405 -13.60 3.42 -15.30
CA PHE A 405 -14.08 4.59 -16.04
C PHE A 405 -14.73 5.66 -15.15
N SER A 406 -15.11 5.30 -13.92
CA SER A 406 -15.71 6.19 -12.92
C SER A 406 -14.69 6.73 -11.91
N HIS A 407 -13.41 6.77 -12.28
CA HIS A 407 -12.38 7.28 -11.37
C HIS A 407 -12.70 8.72 -10.94
N PRO A 408 -12.64 9.06 -9.64
CA PRO A 408 -13.21 10.31 -9.16
C PRO A 408 -12.49 11.58 -9.64
N SER A 409 -11.23 11.47 -10.09
CA SER A 409 -10.48 12.58 -10.69
C SER A 409 -10.86 12.91 -12.13
N ILE A 410 -11.57 12.02 -12.83
CA ILE A 410 -11.88 12.17 -14.26
C ILE A 410 -12.56 13.49 -14.58
N PRO A 411 -13.59 13.95 -13.84
CA PRO A 411 -14.21 15.23 -14.11
C PRO A 411 -13.21 16.40 -14.06
N VAL A 412 -12.31 16.41 -13.08
CA VAL A 412 -11.32 17.49 -12.91
C VAL A 412 -10.29 17.48 -14.05
N ILE A 413 -9.78 16.30 -14.40
CA ILE A 413 -8.83 16.13 -15.53
C ILE A 413 -9.50 16.53 -16.84
N ARG A 414 -10.76 16.12 -17.05
CA ARG A 414 -11.53 16.47 -18.24
C ARG A 414 -11.73 17.98 -18.33
N ASP A 415 -12.14 18.63 -17.25
CA ASP A 415 -12.37 20.08 -17.22
C ASP A 415 -11.05 20.83 -17.50
N ALA A 416 -9.90 20.34 -17.00
CA ALA A 416 -8.58 20.86 -17.36
C ALA A 416 -8.26 20.69 -18.85
N LEU A 417 -8.45 19.49 -19.42
CA LEU A 417 -8.25 19.26 -20.86
C LEU A 417 -9.16 20.14 -21.73
N VAL A 418 -10.41 20.36 -21.31
CA VAL A 418 -11.37 21.26 -21.99
C VAL A 418 -10.90 22.72 -21.88
N SER A 419 -10.43 23.16 -20.71
CA SER A 419 -9.92 24.53 -20.51
C SER A 419 -8.74 24.87 -21.42
N GLN A 420 -7.93 23.87 -21.77
CA GLN A 420 -6.82 24.02 -22.70
C GLN A 420 -7.23 23.90 -24.18
N GLY A 421 -8.47 23.53 -24.47
CA GLY A 421 -8.94 23.19 -25.82
C GLY A 421 -8.35 21.89 -26.36
N LEU A 422 -7.82 21.02 -25.49
CA LEU A 422 -7.15 19.77 -25.89
C LEU A 422 -8.14 18.64 -26.15
N LEU A 423 -9.24 18.58 -25.40
CA LEU A 423 -10.15 17.43 -25.47
C LEU A 423 -11.06 17.49 -26.70
N MET A 424 -10.97 16.47 -27.56
CA MET A 424 -11.92 16.29 -28.65
C MET A 424 -13.13 15.49 -28.19
N SER A 425 -14.30 16.13 -28.14
CA SER A 425 -15.58 15.47 -27.83
C SER A 425 -16.28 14.89 -29.04
N ARG A 426 -15.86 15.26 -30.26
CA ARG A 426 -16.43 14.81 -31.52
C ARG A 426 -15.34 14.37 -32.49
N ILE A 427 -15.61 13.29 -33.22
CA ILE A 427 -14.77 12.83 -34.31
C ILE A 427 -15.62 12.18 -35.40
N LYS A 428 -15.56 12.75 -36.61
CA LYS A 428 -16.45 12.37 -37.71
C LYS A 428 -17.91 12.39 -37.23
N ASP A 429 -18.60 11.26 -37.32
CA ASP A 429 -20.00 11.09 -36.95
C ASP A 429 -20.21 10.67 -35.48
N LEU A 430 -19.13 10.50 -34.72
CA LEU A 430 -19.19 10.08 -33.31
C LEU A 430 -19.04 11.30 -32.39
N GLU A 431 -19.97 11.43 -31.45
CA GLU A 431 -19.95 12.44 -30.40
C GLU A 431 -20.00 11.76 -29.03
N SER A 432 -19.15 12.19 -28.11
CA SER A 432 -19.06 11.65 -26.75
C SER A 432 -19.33 12.74 -25.73
N PRO A 433 -20.43 12.65 -24.95
CA PRO A 433 -20.72 13.60 -23.87
C PRO A 433 -19.62 13.64 -22.79
N THR A 434 -18.90 12.54 -22.63
CA THR A 434 -17.81 12.41 -21.66
C THR A 434 -16.44 12.79 -22.24
N GLY A 435 -16.36 12.99 -23.57
CA GLY A 435 -15.10 13.19 -24.30
C GLY A 435 -14.21 11.95 -24.37
N MET A 436 -14.72 10.78 -23.96
CA MET A 436 -13.99 9.52 -23.96
C MET A 436 -14.59 8.52 -24.95
N PHE A 437 -13.73 7.68 -25.53
CA PHE A 437 -14.08 6.71 -26.55
C PHE A 437 -13.46 5.34 -26.27
N ASP A 438 -14.18 4.29 -26.66
CA ASP A 438 -13.62 2.94 -26.74
C ASP A 438 -12.91 2.81 -28.10
N VAL A 439 -11.66 2.35 -28.07
CA VAL A 439 -10.78 2.28 -29.25
C VAL A 439 -10.16 0.89 -29.37
N LYS A 440 -9.81 0.51 -30.60
CA LYS A 440 -9.05 -0.70 -30.89
C LYS A 440 -7.71 -0.30 -31.51
N VAL A 441 -6.62 -0.69 -30.87
CA VAL A 441 -5.25 -0.46 -31.34
C VAL A 441 -4.64 -1.81 -31.71
N GLY A 442 -4.43 -2.04 -33.01
CA GLY A 442 -4.11 -3.36 -33.53
C GLY A 442 -5.23 -4.36 -33.21
N VAL A 443 -4.92 -5.37 -32.41
CA VAL A 443 -5.89 -6.37 -31.94
C VAL A 443 -6.47 -6.07 -30.55
N LYS A 444 -5.88 -5.14 -29.79
CA LYS A 444 -6.24 -4.90 -28.39
C LYS A 444 -7.31 -3.81 -28.28
N PRO A 445 -8.44 -4.08 -27.59
CA PRO A 445 -9.40 -3.06 -27.22
C PRO A 445 -8.91 -2.27 -26.00
N TRP A 446 -9.18 -0.98 -26.00
CA TRP A 446 -8.96 -0.06 -24.90
C TRP A 446 -10.26 0.71 -24.68
N ARG A 447 -10.67 0.82 -23.42
CA ARG A 447 -11.86 1.57 -23.02
C ARG A 447 -11.44 2.90 -22.43
N ALA A 448 -12.35 3.87 -22.43
CA ALA A 448 -12.13 5.15 -21.75
C ALA A 448 -10.88 5.90 -22.22
N CYS A 449 -10.69 6.02 -23.54
CA CYS A 449 -9.57 6.76 -24.09
C CYS A 449 -9.99 8.19 -24.42
N VAL A 450 -9.15 9.16 -24.06
CA VAL A 450 -9.30 10.55 -24.52
C VAL A 450 -8.63 10.71 -25.88
N LEU A 451 -9.25 11.54 -26.71
CA LEU A 451 -8.68 12.00 -27.97
C LEU A 451 -8.23 13.44 -27.75
N LEU A 452 -6.93 13.68 -27.86
CA LEU A 452 -6.36 15.01 -27.68
C LEU A 452 -5.97 15.61 -29.02
N ASP A 453 -6.36 16.85 -29.26
CA ASP A 453 -6.11 17.60 -30.50
C ASP A 453 -4.61 17.86 -30.69
N LYS A 454 -4.03 17.34 -31.79
CA LYS A 454 -2.59 17.46 -32.07
C LYS A 454 -2.17 18.86 -32.49
N ASP A 455 -3.03 19.61 -33.16
CA ASP A 455 -2.72 20.97 -33.59
C ASP A 455 -2.64 21.85 -32.34
N ARG A 456 -3.60 21.69 -31.43
CA ARG A 456 -3.57 22.38 -30.14
C ARG A 456 -2.36 22.00 -29.28
N ILE A 457 -1.98 20.71 -29.24
CA ILE A 457 -0.76 20.28 -28.56
C ILE A 457 0.49 20.92 -29.21
N SER A 458 0.52 21.05 -30.54
CA SER A 458 1.65 21.66 -31.25
C SER A 458 1.76 23.16 -31.00
N GLU A 459 0.63 23.86 -30.79
CA GLU A 459 0.64 25.25 -30.36
C GLU A 459 1.17 25.42 -28.93
N LEU A 460 0.71 24.58 -28.00
CA LEU A 460 1.12 24.64 -26.58
C LEU A 460 2.55 24.13 -26.37
N LEU A 461 2.93 23.06 -27.09
CA LEU A 461 4.18 22.33 -26.93
C LEU A 461 4.82 22.02 -28.30
N PRO A 462 5.42 23.02 -28.98
CA PRO A 462 5.84 22.91 -30.39
C PRO A 462 6.86 21.81 -30.70
N THR A 463 7.64 21.40 -29.70
CA THR A 463 8.69 20.38 -29.89
C THR A 463 8.20 18.96 -29.58
N THR A 464 6.95 18.78 -29.19
CA THR A 464 6.47 17.52 -28.61
C THR A 464 5.92 16.56 -29.68
N VAL A 465 4.92 16.99 -30.46
CA VAL A 465 4.27 16.14 -31.47
C VAL A 465 5.23 15.54 -32.49
N PRO A 466 6.23 16.28 -33.04
CA PRO A 466 7.16 15.72 -34.02
C PRO A 466 7.99 14.54 -33.50
N LYS A 467 8.19 14.42 -32.17
CA LYS A 467 9.00 13.35 -31.56
C LYS A 467 8.28 12.01 -31.53
N TRP A 468 6.96 12.00 -31.58
CA TRP A 468 6.15 10.79 -31.37
C TRP A 468 6.12 9.85 -32.58
N GLY A 469 6.43 10.37 -33.77
CA GLY A 469 6.37 9.63 -35.03
C GLY A 469 5.00 8.99 -35.29
N THR A 470 4.99 7.95 -36.12
CA THR A 470 3.78 7.19 -36.45
C THR A 470 3.79 5.82 -35.77
N THR A 471 2.64 5.42 -35.24
CA THR A 471 2.46 4.12 -34.60
C THR A 471 2.79 2.95 -35.54
N LYS A 472 3.40 1.89 -35.01
CA LYS A 472 3.64 0.64 -35.76
C LYS A 472 2.37 -0.16 -36.06
N TYR A 473 1.26 0.15 -35.41
CA TYR A 473 0.00 -0.56 -35.59
C TYR A 473 -0.71 -0.10 -36.87
N GLY A 474 -0.87 -1.01 -37.82
CA GLY A 474 -1.54 -0.74 -39.10
C GLY A 474 -2.98 -0.25 -38.94
N MET A 475 -3.72 -0.75 -37.95
CA MET A 475 -5.10 -0.35 -37.68
C MET A 475 -5.26 0.27 -36.28
N ILE A 476 -5.78 1.49 -36.25
CA ILE A 476 -6.38 2.10 -35.05
C ILE A 476 -7.81 2.48 -35.44
N LYS A 477 -8.79 1.97 -34.69
CA LYS A 477 -10.21 2.23 -34.95
C LYS A 477 -10.89 2.76 -33.69
N ILE A 478 -11.56 3.90 -33.81
CA ILE A 478 -12.48 4.39 -32.78
C ILE A 478 -13.78 3.60 -32.94
N LEU A 479 -14.22 2.94 -31.88
CA LEU A 479 -15.33 2.00 -31.94
C LEU A 479 -16.65 2.72 -31.63
N LYS A 480 -16.71 3.39 -30.48
CA LYS A 480 -17.92 4.06 -29.96
C LYS A 480 -17.56 5.04 -28.84
N PRO A 481 -18.42 6.01 -28.51
CA PRO A 481 -18.33 6.76 -27.26
C PRO A 481 -18.34 5.83 -26.05
N THR A 482 -17.52 6.14 -25.04
CA THR A 482 -17.58 5.42 -23.77
C THR A 482 -18.77 5.95 -22.96
N LEU A 483 -19.76 5.09 -22.74
CA LEU A 483 -20.96 5.38 -21.96
C LEU A 483 -20.76 4.96 -20.50
N ASP A 484 -21.24 5.79 -19.57
CA ASP A 484 -21.43 5.39 -18.19
C ASP A 484 -22.64 4.45 -18.11
N LYS A 485 -22.46 3.24 -17.56
CA LYS A 485 -23.57 2.30 -17.38
C LYS A 485 -24.30 2.50 -16.04
N ASN A 486 -24.01 3.59 -15.31
CA ASN A 486 -24.61 3.85 -14.00
C ASN A 486 -25.92 4.66 -14.01
N ASP A 487 -26.40 5.10 -15.17
CA ASP A 487 -27.74 5.69 -15.28
C ASP A 487 -28.71 4.68 -15.91
N GLY A 488 -29.27 3.78 -15.09
CA GLY A 488 -30.64 3.30 -15.28
C GLY A 488 -30.94 2.04 -16.09
N ASP A 489 -29.98 1.15 -16.37
CA ASP A 489 -30.30 -0.17 -16.95
C ASP A 489 -30.48 -1.23 -15.85
N ASP A 490 -31.65 -1.22 -15.20
CA ASP A 490 -32.23 -2.47 -14.69
C ASP A 490 -32.50 -3.34 -15.93
N GLU A 491 -31.54 -4.20 -16.28
CA GLU A 491 -31.80 -5.36 -17.13
C GLU A 491 -32.83 -6.24 -16.40
N THR A 492 -34.10 -5.90 -16.61
CA THR A 492 -35.21 -6.79 -16.35
C THR A 492 -34.97 -8.00 -17.26
N PRO A 493 -34.74 -9.21 -16.74
CA PRO A 493 -34.53 -10.36 -17.60
C PRO A 493 -35.80 -10.57 -18.43
N ALA A 494 -35.62 -10.63 -19.75
CA ALA A 494 -36.69 -10.92 -20.69
C ALA A 494 -37.37 -12.23 -20.26
N VAL A 495 -38.64 -12.11 -19.88
CA VAL A 495 -39.52 -13.26 -19.70
C VAL A 495 -39.67 -13.90 -21.07
N GLU A 496 -39.05 -15.07 -21.26
CA GLU A 496 -39.40 -15.97 -22.35
C GLU A 496 -40.89 -16.29 -22.22
N ALA A 497 -41.69 -15.71 -23.11
CA ALA A 497 -43.06 -16.13 -23.30
C ALA A 497 -43.02 -17.56 -23.87
N ALA A 498 -43.45 -18.52 -23.05
CA ALA A 498 -43.81 -19.84 -23.51
C ALA A 498 -44.96 -19.70 -24.54
N GLY A 499 -44.65 -20.09 -25.78
CA GLY A 499 -45.58 -20.27 -26.89
C GLY A 499 -45.01 -21.35 -27.80
#